data_AF-A0A530KF54-F1
#
_entry.id   AF-A0A530KF54-F1
#
_cell.length_a   1.000
_cell.length_b   1.000
_cell.length_c   1.000
_cell.angle_alpha   90.00
_cell.angle_beta   90.00
_cell.angle_gamma   90.00
#
_symmetry.space_group_name_H-M   'P 1'
#
loop_
_entity.id
_entity.type
_entity.pdbx_description
1 polymer ?
#
loop_
_entity_poly.entity_id
_entity_poly.type
_entity_poly.pdbx_seq_one_letter_code
_entity_poly.pdbx_strand_id
1 'polypeptide(L)'
;PGTTVLAVSNLGSPILMYSRHRVFAGPYHRNVAGDLLALDAFLGSEAQARSIVGDHHVGLVALCRGNPESQLLAFTAPDGFLAGLMRGHVPEWLEPIAETRGAALELYRVRPAS
;
A
#
# COMPACT_ATOMS: atom_id res chain seq x y z
N PRO A 1 -8.91 -15.81 2.40
CA PRO A 1 -9.98 -15.00 1.76
C PRO A 1 -9.37 -13.87 0.93
N GLY A 2 -10.00 -13.46 -0.17
CA GLY A 2 -9.54 -12.30 -0.94
C GLY A 2 -9.80 -10.98 -0.20
N THR A 3 -8.97 -9.97 -0.45
CA THR A 3 -9.15 -8.60 0.05
C THR A 3 -8.52 -7.62 -0.94
N THR A 4 -8.77 -6.33 -0.79
CA THR A 4 -8.06 -5.27 -1.51
C THR A 4 -6.71 -5.02 -0.84
N VAL A 5 -5.66 -4.96 -1.66
CA VAL A 5 -4.28 -4.65 -1.26
C VAL A 5 -3.93 -3.26 -1.79
N LEU A 6 -3.58 -2.36 -0.88
CA LEU A 6 -2.92 -1.11 -1.24
C LEU A 6 -1.45 -1.42 -1.53
N ALA A 7 -1.04 -1.27 -2.78
CA ALA A 7 0.31 -1.53 -3.26
C ALA A 7 0.66 -0.54 -4.36
N VAL A 8 1.95 -0.26 -4.53
CA VAL A 8 2.46 0.52 -5.68
C VAL A 8 2.16 -0.22 -6.99
N SER A 9 2.04 0.54 -8.09
CA SER A 9 1.61 0.02 -9.40
C SER A 9 2.43 -1.18 -9.86
N ASN A 10 3.75 -1.15 -9.66
CA ASN A 10 4.68 -2.23 -9.99
C ASN A 10 4.31 -3.60 -9.38
N LEU A 11 3.61 -3.61 -8.24
CA LEU A 11 3.18 -4.84 -7.57
C LEU A 11 1.78 -5.32 -7.99
N GLY A 12 1.02 -4.50 -8.72
CA GLY A 12 -0.37 -4.79 -9.05
C GLY A 12 -0.58 -6.05 -9.89
N SER A 13 0.16 -6.19 -11.00
CA SER A 13 0.06 -7.36 -11.90
C SER A 13 0.32 -8.71 -11.20
N PRO A 14 1.43 -8.90 -10.44
CA PRO A 14 1.67 -10.17 -9.76
C PRO A 14 0.63 -10.46 -8.67
N ILE A 15 0.10 -9.44 -7.98
CA ILE A 15 -0.98 -9.64 -7.00
C ILE A 15 -2.24 -10.18 -7.69
N LEU A 16 -2.64 -9.61 -8.83
CA LEU A 16 -3.80 -10.07 -9.59
C LEU A 16 -3.62 -11.47 -10.19
N MET A 17 -2.42 -11.79 -10.67
CA MET A 17 -2.14 -13.06 -11.34
C MET A 17 -2.03 -14.23 -10.36
N TYR A 18 -1.35 -14.04 -9.22
CA TYR A 18 -0.95 -15.14 -8.33
C TYR A 18 -1.77 -15.24 -7.05
N SER A 19 -2.77 -14.39 -6.87
CA SER A 19 -3.60 -14.40 -5.68
C SER A 19 -5.08 -14.19 -6.00
N ARG A 20 -5.93 -14.26 -4.97
CA ARG A 20 -7.35 -13.89 -5.06
C ARG A 20 -7.61 -12.46 -4.56
N HIS A 21 -6.55 -11.66 -4.42
CA HIS A 21 -6.64 -10.28 -3.98
C HIS A 21 -6.97 -9.33 -5.13
N ARG A 22 -7.39 -8.12 -4.75
CA ARG A 22 -7.67 -6.99 -5.64
C ARG A 22 -6.64 -5.90 -5.35
N VAL A 23 -6.39 -5.03 -6.32
CA VAL A 23 -5.51 -3.85 -6.16
C VAL A 23 -6.18 -2.64 -6.80
N PHE A 24 -5.80 -1.44 -6.36
CA PHE A 24 -6.23 -0.20 -7.02
C PHE A 24 -5.48 0.01 -8.35
N ALA A 25 -4.16 -0.16 -8.29
CA ALA A 25 -3.23 0.18 -9.36
C ALA A 25 -2.48 -1.06 -9.87
N GLY A 26 -2.16 -1.06 -11.16
CA GLY A 26 -1.24 -1.99 -11.81
C GLY A 26 -0.43 -1.24 -12.88
N PRO A 27 0.62 -1.83 -13.48
CA PRO A 27 1.53 -1.16 -14.41
C PRO A 27 0.89 -1.02 -15.81
N TYR A 28 -0.35 -0.56 -15.85
CA TYR A 28 -1.17 -0.33 -17.03
C TYR A 28 -2.14 0.81 -16.75
N HIS A 29 -2.17 1.82 -17.63
CA HIS A 29 -2.95 3.05 -17.43
C HIS A 29 -4.43 2.90 -17.84
N ARG A 30 -5.13 1.86 -17.35
CA ARG A 30 -6.56 1.63 -17.67
C ARG A 30 -7.51 1.93 -16.52
N ASN A 31 -7.02 2.02 -15.28
CA ASN A 31 -7.82 2.32 -14.10
C ASN A 31 -7.38 3.64 -13.46
N VAL A 32 -7.54 4.75 -14.18
CA VAL A 32 -7.08 6.08 -13.75
C VAL A 32 -7.54 6.43 -12.33
N ALA A 33 -8.80 6.12 -11.99
CA ALA A 33 -9.34 6.37 -10.66
C ALA A 33 -8.60 5.56 -9.57
N GLY A 34 -8.28 4.29 -9.84
CA GLY A 34 -7.52 3.46 -8.89
C GLY A 34 -6.04 3.86 -8.82
N ASP A 35 -5.43 4.24 -9.93
CA ASP A 35 -4.04 4.73 -9.94
C ASP A 35 -3.91 6.00 -9.11
N LEU A 36 -4.81 6.97 -9.30
CA LEU A 36 -4.87 8.18 -8.49
C LEU A 36 -5.13 7.87 -7.01
N LEU A 37 -6.04 6.94 -6.71
CA LEU A 37 -6.32 6.56 -5.33
C LEU A 37 -5.12 5.95 -4.60
N ALA A 38 -4.32 5.13 -5.30
CA ALA A 38 -3.08 4.60 -4.75
C ALA A 38 -2.05 5.71 -4.50
N LEU A 39 -1.91 6.65 -5.45
CA LEU A 39 -1.01 7.80 -5.30
C LEU A 39 -1.44 8.72 -4.16
N ASP A 40 -2.73 9.05 -4.06
CA ASP A 40 -3.30 9.87 -2.99
C ASP A 40 -3.06 9.23 -1.61
N ALA A 41 -3.22 7.90 -1.50
CA ALA A 41 -2.94 7.19 -0.26
C ALA A 41 -1.45 7.19 0.10
N PHE A 42 -0.54 6.99 -0.86
CA PHE A 42 0.90 6.89 -0.58
C PHE A 42 1.59 8.23 -0.38
N LEU A 43 1.23 9.23 -1.19
CA LEU A 43 1.84 10.57 -1.15
C LEU A 43 1.17 11.48 -0.12
N GLY A 44 -0.09 11.21 0.25
CA GLY A 44 -0.84 11.94 1.25
C GLY A 44 -0.37 11.68 2.68
N SER A 45 -1.03 12.35 3.63
CA SER A 45 -0.76 12.14 5.07
C SER A 45 -1.21 10.76 5.55
N GLU A 46 -0.71 10.31 6.70
CA GLU A 46 -1.19 9.10 7.36
C GLU A 46 -2.73 9.11 7.58
N ALA A 47 -3.29 10.27 7.92
CA ALA A 47 -4.73 10.43 8.13
C ALA A 47 -5.52 10.25 6.82
N GLN A 48 -5.02 10.81 5.71
CA GLN A 48 -5.63 10.64 4.40
C GLN A 48 -5.54 9.17 3.93
N ALA A 49 -4.37 8.54 4.11
CA ALA A 49 -4.19 7.12 3.81
C ALA A 49 -5.17 6.25 4.60
N ARG A 50 -5.36 6.53 5.90
CA ARG A 50 -6.33 5.84 6.76
C ARG A 50 -7.76 5.98 6.26
N SER A 51 -8.18 7.17 5.83
CA SER A 51 -9.52 7.39 5.25
C SER A 51 -9.71 6.54 3.99
N ILE A 52 -8.78 6.64 3.03
CA ILE A 52 -8.84 5.89 1.77
C ILE A 52 -8.88 4.38 2.02
N VAL A 53 -8.03 3.89 2.92
CA VAL A 53 -8.00 2.48 3.34
C VAL A 53 -9.35 2.02 3.89
N GLY A 54 -9.98 2.83 4.75
CA GLY A 54 -11.29 2.56 5.32
C GLY A 54 -12.41 2.58 4.28
N ASP A 55 -12.53 3.67 3.53
CA ASP A 55 -13.60 3.90 2.54
C ASP A 55 -13.61 2.81 1.44
N HIS A 56 -12.42 2.28 1.11
CA HIS A 56 -12.24 1.28 0.06
C HIS A 56 -11.99 -0.15 0.58
N HIS A 57 -12.21 -0.39 1.88
CA HIS A 57 -12.16 -1.72 2.49
C HIS A 57 -10.82 -2.46 2.21
N VAL A 58 -9.70 -1.73 2.28
CA VAL A 58 -8.37 -2.30 2.13
C VAL A 58 -8.08 -3.18 3.36
N GLY A 59 -7.73 -4.44 3.13
CA GLY A 59 -7.36 -5.37 4.21
C GLY A 59 -5.85 -5.54 4.38
N LEU A 60 -5.06 -5.18 3.36
CA LEU A 60 -3.61 -5.31 3.36
C LEU A 60 -2.95 -4.08 2.74
N VAL A 61 -1.82 -3.65 3.33
CA VAL A 61 -0.86 -2.75 2.69
C VAL A 61 0.41 -3.55 2.41
N ALA A 62 0.92 -3.46 1.19
CA ALA A 62 2.13 -4.15 0.76
C ALA A 62 3.26 -3.15 0.52
N LEU A 63 4.42 -3.39 1.13
CA LEU A 63 5.61 -2.56 0.98
C LEU A 63 6.78 -3.40 0.46
N CYS A 64 7.40 -2.95 -0.63
CA CYS A 64 8.71 -3.42 -1.04
C CYS A 64 9.68 -2.25 -1.03
N ARG A 65 10.62 -2.21 -0.08
CA ARG A 65 11.58 -1.11 0.10
C ARG A 65 12.60 -1.03 -1.04
N GLY A 66 12.90 -2.17 -1.66
CA GLY A 66 13.75 -2.27 -2.84
C GLY A 66 13.05 -1.92 -4.16
N ASN A 67 11.74 -1.65 -4.15
CA ASN A 67 11.01 -1.32 -5.37
C ASN A 67 11.31 0.14 -5.79
N PRO A 68 11.70 0.40 -7.05
CA PRO A 68 12.00 1.76 -7.52
C PRO A 68 10.84 2.75 -7.44
N GLU A 69 9.60 2.30 -7.64
CA GLU A 69 8.41 3.17 -7.50
C GLU A 69 8.19 3.54 -6.04
N SER A 70 8.33 2.58 -5.10
CA SER A 70 8.26 2.91 -3.67
C SER A 70 9.28 3.98 -3.29
N GLN A 71 10.53 3.83 -3.74
CA GLN A 71 11.61 4.79 -3.48
C GLN A 71 11.32 6.15 -4.10
N LEU A 72 10.84 6.18 -5.34
CA LEU A 72 10.47 7.42 -6.04
C LEU A 72 9.34 8.14 -5.29
N LEU A 73 8.27 7.45 -4.92
CA LEU A 73 7.13 8.06 -4.23
C LEU A 73 7.53 8.56 -2.84
N ALA A 74 8.34 7.81 -2.10
CA ALA A 74 8.85 8.25 -0.80
C ALA A 74 9.83 9.44 -0.90
N PHE A 75 10.62 9.52 -1.97
CA PHE A 75 11.43 10.70 -2.27
C PHE A 75 10.56 11.91 -2.65
N THR A 76 9.49 11.68 -3.41
CA THR A 76 8.57 12.73 -3.91
C THR A 76 7.77 13.36 -2.77
N ALA A 77 7.29 12.55 -1.82
CA ALA A 77 6.56 13.02 -0.64
C ALA A 77 7.24 12.50 0.64
N PRO A 78 8.32 13.14 1.11
CA PRO A 78 9.11 12.65 2.26
C PRO A 78 8.32 12.61 3.58
N ASP A 79 7.27 13.42 3.69
CA ASP A 79 6.34 13.45 4.82
C ASP A 79 5.06 12.63 4.57
N GLY A 80 4.96 11.97 3.42
CA GLY A 80 3.83 11.13 3.04
C GLY A 80 3.79 9.79 3.79
N PHE A 81 2.61 9.16 3.78
CA PHE A 81 2.36 7.88 4.44
C PHE A 81 3.36 6.79 4.01
N LEU A 82 3.63 6.66 2.71
CA LEU A 82 4.59 5.67 2.21
C LEU A 82 6.00 5.94 2.73
N ALA A 83 6.43 7.20 2.74
CA ALA A 83 7.75 7.58 3.22
C ALA A 83 7.93 7.27 4.72
N GLY A 84 6.89 7.53 5.53
CA GLY A 84 6.84 7.12 6.92
C GLY A 84 6.99 5.60 7.08
N LEU A 85 6.20 4.82 6.34
CA LEU A 85 6.27 3.36 6.36
C LEU A 85 7.65 2.85 5.88
N MET A 86 8.25 3.53 4.89
CA MET A 86 9.61 3.27 4.40
C MET A 86 10.71 3.57 5.44
N ARG A 87 10.44 4.41 6.44
CA ARG A 87 11.31 4.65 7.61
C ARG A 87 10.99 3.77 8.83
N GLY A 88 9.98 2.91 8.72
CA GLY A 88 9.55 2.03 9.81
C GLY A 88 8.53 2.66 10.76
N HIS A 89 7.99 3.83 10.44
CA HIS A 89 6.83 4.39 11.14
C HIS A 89 5.58 3.63 10.70
N VAL A 90 5.15 2.68 11.53
CA VAL A 90 3.95 1.88 11.31
C VAL A 90 2.80 2.47 12.12
N PRO A 91 1.76 3.03 11.47
CA PRO A 91 0.59 3.56 12.17
C PRO A 91 -0.14 2.51 13.00
N GLU A 92 -0.84 2.93 14.07
CA GLU A 92 -1.56 2.01 14.96
C GLU A 92 -2.66 1.20 14.28
N TRP A 93 -3.22 1.72 13.18
CA TRP A 93 -4.23 1.05 12.36
C TRP A 93 -3.63 -0.01 11.42
N LEU A 94 -2.31 -0.21 11.43
CA LEU A 94 -1.60 -1.28 10.75
C LEU A 94 -0.97 -2.25 11.73
N GLU A 95 -1.06 -3.53 11.39
CA GLU A 95 -0.41 -4.63 12.11
C GLU A 95 0.57 -5.34 11.17
N PRO A 96 1.88 -5.31 11.43
CA PRO A 96 2.85 -6.05 10.63
C PRO A 96 2.55 -7.56 10.66
N ILE A 97 2.59 -8.22 9.50
CA ILE A 97 2.52 -9.68 9.40
C ILE A 97 3.90 -10.24 9.70
N ALA A 98 4.03 -10.93 10.85
CA ALA A 98 5.31 -11.33 11.44
C ALA A 98 6.20 -12.14 10.49
N GLU A 99 5.59 -13.00 9.68
CA GLU A 99 6.26 -13.87 8.72
C GLU A 99 6.93 -13.11 7.56
N THR A 100 6.52 -11.87 7.33
CA THR A 100 7.05 -11.02 6.24
C THR A 100 8.02 -9.95 6.74
N ARG A 101 8.22 -9.83 8.06
CA ARG A 101 9.08 -8.79 8.64
C ARG A 101 10.53 -8.98 8.18
N GLY A 102 11.13 -7.93 7.63
CA GLY A 102 12.50 -7.96 7.10
C GLY A 102 12.65 -8.66 5.74
N ALA A 103 11.57 -9.19 5.17
CA ALA A 103 11.59 -9.71 3.80
C ALA A 103 11.60 -8.56 2.78
N ALA A 104 11.91 -8.87 1.53
CA ALA A 104 11.85 -7.89 0.45
C ALA A 104 10.45 -7.29 0.27
N LEU A 105 9.41 -8.11 0.47
CA LEU A 105 8.01 -7.71 0.49
C LEU A 105 7.46 -7.87 1.92
N GLU A 106 7.19 -6.76 2.57
CA GLU A 106 6.56 -6.73 3.90
C GLU A 106 5.06 -6.47 3.73
N LEU A 107 4.25 -7.17 4.53
CA LEU A 107 2.80 -7.02 4.52
C LEU A 107 2.32 -6.49 5.87
N TYR A 108 1.35 -5.58 5.81
CA TYR A 108 0.68 -5.02 6.97
C TYR A 108 -0.81 -5.29 6.86
N ARG A 109 -1.38 -5.93 7.87
CA ARG A 109 -2.82 -6.10 8.01
C ARG A 109 -3.45 -4.79 8.47
N VAL A 110 -4.52 -4.38 7.82
CA VAL A 110 -5.33 -3.24 8.28
C VAL A 110 -6.18 -3.70 9.46
N ARG A 111 -6.07 -3.01 10.60
CA ARG A 111 -6.94 -3.27 11.75
C ARG A 111 -8.35 -2.77 11.45
N PRO A 112 -9.41 -3.52 11.81
CA PRO A 112 -10.77 -3.01 11.73
C PRO A 112 -10.89 -1.68 12.49
N ALA A 113 -11.64 -0.73 11.92
CA ALA A 113 -12.11 0.40 12.72
C ALA A 113 -12.95 -0.17 13.87
N SER A 114 -12.60 0.18 15.11
CA SER A 114 -13.42 -0.13 16.29
C SER A 114 -14.65 0.76 16.32
#